data_AF-A0A954LIM2-F1
#
_entry.id   AF-A0A954LIM2-F1
#
_cell.length_a   1.000
_cell.length_b   1.000
_cell.length_c   1.000
_cell.angle_alpha   90.00
_cell.angle_beta   90.00
_cell.angle_gamma   90.00
#
_symmetry.space_group_name_H-M   'P 1'
#
loop_
_entity.id
_entity.type
_entity.pdbx_description
1 polymer ?
#
loop_
_entity_poly.entity_id
_entity_poly.type
_entity_poly.pdbx_seq_one_letter_code
_entity_poly.pdbx_strand_id
1 'polypeptide(L)'
;MLSRVNDTLKDIKRGRLRVPDDADPALFILSDGKVDKKPEVPTVRTLADLFRVYEETLPPGVKEESTRDGERIHLKHLGRHLNEKMPVRGMKPHDLQNYINRRGGDTWNGEPIKGDTIAKEVTTFRLIWNWAVRMGYINGNVPVDGLEYPKRDEREPFMTWEEIERRIARGVPDDVGTKLWEYLYLTRSQIDEVLLPGIHLSTQCSFSSPIPVPVEARFSVRKSTISNSMKGLSKSAKKLTFRPVEMSSQLSEVMKEWFDQHPGGSYTIVPRGKRRAPNEALTVCAAHDHFKRTLAGSRWDKIQGFHVFRHSFVSNAAYAGVPEAVIDAWMGHQTEEMRRRRQAPVPGAAAVGDWFSIWWEWAIIRGCGPAPVPRRKFPTPPHPTAGQTLRGVDPAGPADVALVPFFRN
;
A
#
# COMPACT_ATOMS: atom_id res chain seq x y z
N MET A 1 3.37 43.41 -10.14
CA MET A 1 2.79 42.74 -8.95
C MET A 1 3.08 43.54 -7.67
N LEU A 2 4.35 43.89 -7.40
CA LEU A 2 4.73 44.72 -6.25
C LEU A 2 4.09 46.12 -6.20
N SER A 3 3.89 46.79 -7.34
CA SER A 3 3.21 48.10 -7.37
C SER A 3 1.76 48.00 -6.88
N ARG A 4 1.01 47.00 -7.38
CA ARG A 4 -0.41 46.78 -7.05
C ARG A 4 -0.61 46.50 -5.56
N VAL A 5 0.19 45.61 -4.98
CA VAL A 5 0.17 45.32 -3.53
C VAL A 5 0.42 46.58 -2.70
N ASN A 6 1.39 47.40 -3.10
CA ASN A 6 1.70 48.66 -2.42
C ASN A 6 0.57 49.69 -2.54
N ASP A 7 -0.13 49.73 -3.67
CA ASP A 7 -1.25 50.64 -3.90
C ASP A 7 -2.46 50.23 -3.06
N THR A 8 -2.80 48.94 -3.00
CA THR A 8 -3.86 48.42 -2.12
C THR A 8 -3.55 48.68 -0.64
N LEU A 9 -2.29 48.51 -0.22
CA LEU A 9 -1.84 48.85 1.15
C LEU A 9 -1.96 50.35 1.46
N LYS A 10 -1.65 51.23 0.50
CA LYS A 10 -1.84 52.69 0.65
C LYS A 10 -3.31 53.04 0.79
N ASP A 11 -4.18 52.38 0.04
CA ASP A 11 -5.62 52.63 0.10
C ASP A 11 -6.24 52.13 1.40
N ILE A 12 -5.75 51.01 1.95
CA ILE A 12 -6.12 50.55 3.31
C ILE A 12 -5.66 51.57 4.36
N LYS A 13 -4.40 52.03 4.30
CA LYS A 13 -3.87 53.04 5.24
C LYS A 13 -4.62 54.37 5.18
N ARG A 14 -5.08 54.77 4.00
CA ARG A 14 -5.87 55.99 3.78
C ARG A 14 -7.36 55.82 4.12
N GLY A 15 -7.79 54.63 4.54
CA GLY A 15 -9.19 54.31 4.82
C GLY A 15 -10.10 54.26 3.59
N ARG A 16 -9.52 54.24 2.39
CA ARG A 16 -10.26 54.12 1.12
C ARG A 16 -10.72 52.70 0.85
N LEU A 17 -9.98 51.72 1.37
CA LEU A 17 -10.31 50.30 1.34
C LEU A 17 -10.39 49.79 2.78
N ARG A 18 -11.49 49.12 3.12
CA ARG A 18 -11.67 48.49 4.43
C ARG A 18 -11.58 46.98 4.24
N VAL A 19 -10.67 46.34 4.98
CA VAL A 19 -10.56 44.88 4.98
C VAL A 19 -11.79 44.33 5.70
N PRO A 20 -12.61 43.48 5.08
CA PRO A 20 -13.72 42.83 5.76
C PRO A 20 -13.24 42.01 6.97
N ASP A 21 -14.01 42.01 8.06
CA ASP A 21 -13.64 41.31 9.29
C ASP A 21 -13.49 39.79 9.10
N ASP A 22 -14.07 39.24 8.03
CA ASP A 22 -14.04 37.82 7.68
C ASP A 22 -13.13 37.48 6.48
N ALA A 23 -12.35 38.43 5.95
CA ALA A 23 -11.44 38.20 4.83
C ALA A 23 -10.00 37.93 5.29
N ASP A 24 -9.28 37.04 4.58
CA ASP A 24 -7.83 36.91 4.75
C ASP A 24 -7.14 38.19 4.25
N PRO A 25 -6.42 38.95 5.11
CA PRO A 25 -5.81 40.22 4.73
C PRO A 25 -4.79 40.08 3.60
N ALA A 26 -4.04 38.97 3.55
CA ALA A 26 -3.03 38.76 2.51
C ALA A 26 -3.71 38.51 1.16
N LEU A 27 -4.76 37.70 1.14
CA LEU A 27 -5.51 37.41 -0.08
C LEU A 27 -6.24 38.67 -0.61
N PHE A 28 -6.84 39.46 0.29
CA PHE A 28 -7.50 40.73 -0.03
C PHE A 28 -6.55 41.77 -0.65
N ILE A 29 -5.33 41.85 -0.14
CA ILE A 29 -4.29 42.75 -0.69
C ILE A 29 -3.83 42.25 -2.06
N LEU A 30 -3.64 40.94 -2.24
CA LEU A 30 -3.21 40.35 -3.50
C LEU A 30 -4.28 40.43 -4.60
N SER A 31 -5.56 40.52 -4.21
CA SER A 31 -6.70 40.63 -5.12
C SER A 31 -7.14 42.08 -5.40
N ASP A 32 -6.32 43.07 -5.05
CA ASP A 32 -6.61 44.49 -5.32
C ASP A 32 -7.91 44.98 -4.63
N GLY A 33 -8.17 44.45 -3.42
CA GLY A 33 -9.38 44.75 -2.66
C GLY A 33 -10.65 44.06 -3.17
N LYS A 34 -10.54 43.16 -4.15
CA LYS A 34 -11.67 42.37 -4.68
C LYS A 34 -11.77 41.05 -3.93
N VAL A 35 -12.79 40.89 -3.11
CA VAL A 35 -13.16 39.57 -2.58
C VAL A 35 -14.08 38.94 -3.61
N ASP A 36 -13.50 38.30 -4.64
CA ASP A 36 -14.26 37.51 -5.60
C ASP A 36 -14.78 36.25 -4.89
N LYS A 37 -15.97 36.39 -4.29
CA LYS A 37 -16.70 35.41 -3.49
C LYS A 37 -16.00 34.96 -2.21
N LYS A 38 -16.75 35.06 -1.10
CA LYS A 38 -16.45 34.31 0.12
C LYS A 38 -16.28 32.83 -0.26
N PRO A 39 -15.18 32.16 0.12
CA PRO A 39 -15.06 30.74 -0.10
C PRO A 39 -16.28 30.07 0.55
N GLU A 40 -17.14 29.46 -0.27
CA GLU A 40 -18.24 28.67 0.25
C GLU A 40 -17.63 27.48 0.98
N VAL A 41 -17.73 27.49 2.30
CA VAL A 41 -17.33 26.34 3.11
C VAL A 41 -18.19 25.16 2.67
N PRO A 42 -17.59 24.06 2.15
CA PRO A 42 -18.36 22.91 1.71
C PRO A 42 -19.27 22.44 2.85
N THR A 43 -20.56 22.28 2.58
CA THR A 43 -21.50 21.84 3.60
C THR A 43 -21.37 20.33 3.78
N VAL A 44 -20.67 19.89 4.82
CA VAL A 44 -20.52 18.47 5.16
C VAL A 44 -21.69 18.04 6.06
N ARG A 45 -22.65 17.28 5.50
CA ARG A 45 -23.80 16.76 6.26
C ARG A 45 -23.67 15.25 6.52
N THR A 46 -23.22 14.52 5.51
CA THR A 46 -23.16 13.05 5.51
C THR A 46 -21.71 12.54 5.41
N LEU A 47 -21.52 11.24 5.69
CA LEU A 47 -20.23 10.57 5.46
C LEU A 47 -19.78 10.68 4.00
N ALA A 48 -20.69 10.53 3.04
CA ALA A 48 -20.38 10.74 1.63
C ALA A 48 -19.85 12.15 1.35
N ASP A 49 -20.48 13.18 1.93
CA ASP A 49 -20.00 14.56 1.76
C ASP A 49 -18.59 14.72 2.33
N LEU A 50 -18.35 14.16 3.53
CA LEU A 50 -17.04 14.22 4.19
C LEU A 50 -15.94 13.57 3.32
N PHE A 51 -16.21 12.38 2.80
CA PHE A 51 -15.26 11.63 1.98
C PHE A 51 -14.98 12.31 0.65
N ARG A 52 -16.03 12.80 -0.02
CA ARG A 52 -15.88 13.56 -1.28
C ARG A 52 -15.06 14.83 -1.06
N VAL A 53 -15.44 15.66 -0.08
CA VAL A 53 -14.75 16.93 0.19
C VAL A 53 -13.29 16.67 0.56
N TYR A 54 -13.00 15.58 1.29
CA TYR A 54 -11.63 15.17 1.57
C TYR A 54 -10.80 14.86 0.32
N GLU A 55 -11.34 14.06 -0.59
CA GLU A 55 -10.62 13.65 -1.80
C GLU A 55 -10.40 14.82 -2.77
N GLU A 56 -11.40 15.70 -2.91
CA GLU A 56 -11.38 16.87 -3.79
C GLU A 56 -10.47 17.99 -3.26
N THR A 57 -10.40 18.18 -1.93
CA THR A 57 -9.67 19.31 -1.34
C THR A 57 -8.18 18.99 -1.14
N LEU A 58 -7.79 17.71 -1.10
CA LEU A 58 -6.38 17.32 -0.91
C LEU A 58 -5.53 17.71 -2.13
N PRO A 59 -4.58 18.66 -1.98
CA PRO A 59 -3.75 19.07 -3.11
C PRO A 59 -2.93 17.90 -3.67
N PRO A 60 -2.70 17.88 -5.00
CA PRO A 60 -1.85 16.86 -5.61
C PRO A 60 -0.45 16.91 -4.99
N GLY A 61 0.14 15.74 -4.72
CA GLY A 61 1.49 15.62 -4.18
C GLY A 61 1.64 15.73 -2.66
N VAL A 62 0.58 16.09 -1.90
CA VAL A 62 0.62 16.07 -0.41
C VAL A 62 0.77 14.66 0.13
N LYS A 63 0.22 13.67 -0.58
CA LYS A 63 0.33 12.25 -0.27
C LYS A 63 0.82 11.48 -1.48
N GLU A 64 1.47 10.36 -1.21
CA GLU A 64 1.83 9.41 -2.26
C GLU A 64 0.58 8.74 -2.83
N GLU A 65 0.60 8.46 -4.14
CA GLU A 65 -0.56 7.85 -4.83
C GLU A 65 -0.98 6.50 -4.20
N SER A 66 -0.02 5.66 -3.79
CA SER A 66 -0.31 4.40 -3.10
C SER A 66 -1.01 4.60 -1.75
N THR A 67 -0.70 5.69 -1.05
CA THR A 67 -1.40 6.06 0.19
C THR A 67 -2.82 6.52 -0.14
N ARG A 68 -3.01 7.31 -1.20
CA ARG A 68 -4.34 7.73 -1.67
C ARG A 68 -5.18 6.52 -2.10
N ASP A 69 -4.59 5.56 -2.80
CA ASP A 69 -5.24 4.30 -3.18
C ASP A 69 -5.72 3.50 -1.97
N GLY A 70 -4.85 3.33 -0.96
CA GLY A 70 -5.23 2.68 0.29
C GLY A 70 -6.38 3.39 0.99
N GLU A 71 -6.33 4.71 1.07
CA GLU A 71 -7.41 5.53 1.66
C GLU A 71 -8.71 5.39 0.89
N ARG A 72 -8.70 5.42 -0.44
CA ARG A 72 -9.89 5.18 -1.29
C ARG A 72 -10.56 3.83 -0.97
N ILE A 73 -9.75 2.78 -0.79
CA ILE A 73 -10.24 1.46 -0.43
C ILE A 73 -10.88 1.48 0.97
N HIS A 74 -10.23 2.13 1.94
CA HIS A 74 -10.78 2.27 3.28
C HIS A 74 -12.10 3.05 3.26
N LEU A 75 -12.18 4.16 2.52
CA LEU A 75 -13.38 4.97 2.38
C LEU A 75 -14.54 4.20 1.78
N LYS A 76 -14.28 3.38 0.76
CA LYS A 76 -15.29 2.49 0.17
C LYS A 76 -15.83 1.47 1.19
N HIS A 77 -14.97 0.88 2.02
CA HIS A 77 -15.40 -0.05 3.05
C HIS A 77 -16.20 0.65 4.16
N LEU A 78 -15.73 1.81 4.61
CA LEU A 78 -16.41 2.66 5.59
C LEU A 78 -17.80 3.06 5.08
N GLY A 79 -17.89 3.61 3.87
CA GLY A 79 -19.16 4.01 3.25
C GLY A 79 -20.16 2.86 3.11
N ARG A 80 -19.68 1.69 2.68
CA ARG A 80 -20.52 0.49 2.54
C ARG A 80 -21.14 0.04 3.87
N HIS A 81 -20.36 0.03 4.96
CA HIS A 81 -20.78 -0.57 6.24
C HIS A 81 -21.38 0.42 7.25
N LEU A 82 -20.95 1.69 7.23
CA LEU A 82 -21.53 2.77 8.05
C LEU A 82 -22.74 3.43 7.40
N ASN A 83 -23.03 3.14 6.13
CA ASN A 83 -23.98 3.86 5.28
C ASN A 83 -23.49 5.28 4.96
N GLU A 84 -23.20 5.52 3.69
CA GLU A 84 -22.78 6.82 3.14
C GLU A 84 -23.70 8.00 3.49
N LYS A 85 -25.00 7.74 3.70
CA LYS A 85 -26.00 8.76 4.08
C LYS A 85 -26.02 9.07 5.58
N MET A 86 -25.23 8.37 6.40
CA MET A 86 -25.17 8.59 7.84
C MET A 86 -24.77 10.05 8.12
N PRO A 87 -25.54 10.79 8.95
CA PRO A 87 -25.16 12.13 9.37
C PRO A 87 -23.84 12.10 10.13
N VAL A 88 -22.90 12.97 9.75
CA VAL A 88 -21.63 13.10 10.48
C VAL A 88 -21.89 13.67 11.88
N ARG A 89 -22.82 14.62 11.96
CA ARG A 89 -23.27 15.21 13.22
C ARG A 89 -24.13 14.20 13.97
N GLY A 90 -23.65 13.74 15.12
CA GLY A 90 -24.35 12.80 15.98
C GLY A 90 -23.88 11.36 15.87
N MET A 91 -22.84 11.08 15.07
CA MET A 91 -22.17 9.77 15.10
C MET A 91 -21.59 9.49 16.48
N LYS A 92 -21.75 8.25 16.95
CA LYS A 92 -21.35 7.78 18.27
C LYS A 92 -20.35 6.61 18.15
N PRO A 93 -19.60 6.30 19.22
CA PRO A 93 -18.68 5.14 19.21
C PRO A 93 -19.37 3.82 18.86
N HIS A 94 -20.64 3.65 19.25
CA HIS A 94 -21.46 2.50 18.87
C HIS A 94 -21.60 2.31 17.34
N ASP A 95 -21.63 3.38 16.55
CA ASP A 95 -21.72 3.27 15.09
C ASP A 95 -20.43 2.68 14.51
N LEU A 96 -19.27 3.12 15.03
CA LEU A 96 -17.97 2.55 14.66
C LEU A 96 -17.77 1.13 15.21
N GLN A 97 -18.31 0.80 16.38
CA GLN A 97 -18.28 -0.58 16.87
C GLN A 97 -19.10 -1.50 15.96
N ASN A 98 -20.28 -1.05 15.50
CA ASN A 98 -21.08 -1.80 14.53
C ASN A 98 -20.36 -1.96 13.19
N TYR A 99 -19.62 -0.94 12.75
CA TYR A 99 -18.72 -1.06 11.61
C TYR A 99 -17.69 -2.16 11.81
N ILE A 100 -16.98 -2.16 12.94
CA ILE A 100 -15.95 -3.16 13.25
C ILE A 100 -16.55 -4.58 13.23
N ASN A 101 -17.69 -4.76 13.88
CA ASN A 101 -18.37 -6.05 13.96
C ASN A 101 -18.79 -6.57 12.57
N ARG A 102 -19.40 -5.70 11.75
CA ARG A 102 -19.80 -6.06 10.37
C ARG A 102 -18.60 -6.33 9.48
N ARG A 103 -17.59 -5.47 9.55
CA ARG A 103 -16.36 -5.58 8.75
C ARG A 103 -15.56 -6.83 9.11
N GLY A 104 -15.57 -7.24 10.37
CA GLY A 104 -14.95 -8.49 10.83
C GLY A 104 -15.63 -9.75 10.29
N GLY A 105 -16.92 -9.67 9.92
CA GLY A 105 -17.65 -10.74 9.26
C GLY A 105 -17.41 -10.84 7.75
N ASP A 106 -16.78 -9.84 7.12
CA ASP A 106 -16.37 -9.94 5.72
C ASP A 106 -15.23 -10.95 5.56
N THR A 107 -15.11 -11.50 4.34
CA THR A 107 -14.00 -12.39 3.98
C THR A 107 -13.14 -11.80 2.86
N TRP A 108 -11.86 -12.17 2.88
CA TRP A 108 -10.89 -11.91 1.82
C TRP A 108 -10.10 -13.20 1.57
N ASN A 109 -10.09 -13.68 0.33
CA ASN A 109 -9.52 -14.99 -0.03
C ASN A 109 -10.03 -16.15 0.82
N GLY A 110 -11.32 -16.11 1.22
CA GLY A 110 -11.93 -17.13 2.06
C GLY A 110 -11.63 -17.00 3.55
N GLU A 111 -10.72 -16.12 3.97
CA GLU A 111 -10.42 -15.86 5.38
C GLU A 111 -11.18 -14.63 5.91
N PRO A 112 -11.59 -14.60 7.19
CA PRO A 112 -12.11 -13.40 7.83
C PRO A 112 -11.11 -12.24 7.80
N ILE A 113 -11.63 -11.01 7.75
CA ILE A 113 -10.78 -9.81 7.75
C ILE A 113 -10.10 -9.63 9.11
N LYS A 114 -8.77 -9.57 9.09
CA LYS A 114 -7.93 -9.37 10.29
C LYS A 114 -8.24 -8.03 10.97
N GLY A 115 -8.25 -8.01 12.30
CA GLY A 115 -8.46 -6.80 13.11
C GLY A 115 -7.47 -5.67 12.80
N ASP A 116 -6.22 -6.01 12.42
CA ASP A 116 -5.21 -5.05 11.94
C ASP A 116 -5.68 -4.24 10.72
N THR A 117 -6.44 -4.84 9.82
CA THR A 117 -6.96 -4.18 8.62
C THR A 117 -8.08 -3.21 9.00
N ILE A 118 -9.00 -3.65 9.87
CA ILE A 118 -10.10 -2.82 10.37
C ILE A 118 -9.55 -1.62 11.16
N ALA A 119 -8.53 -1.84 12.00
CA ALA A 119 -7.88 -0.78 12.75
C ALA A 119 -7.23 0.29 11.85
N LYS A 120 -6.68 -0.10 10.69
CA LYS A 120 -6.18 0.87 9.69
C LYS A 120 -7.30 1.68 9.06
N GLU A 121 -8.41 1.03 8.71
CA GLU A 121 -9.58 1.72 8.15
C GLU A 121 -10.12 2.76 9.15
N VAL A 122 -10.24 2.41 10.44
CA VAL A 122 -10.64 3.35 11.51
C VAL A 122 -9.58 4.44 11.73
N THR A 123 -8.29 4.13 11.58
CA THR A 123 -7.22 5.14 11.66
C THR A 123 -7.32 6.15 10.51
N THR A 124 -7.61 5.70 9.29
CA THR A 124 -7.89 6.58 8.15
C THR A 124 -9.13 7.44 8.42
N PHE A 125 -10.20 6.86 8.95
CA PHE A 125 -11.39 7.62 9.35
C PHE A 125 -11.05 8.73 10.35
N ARG A 126 -10.29 8.41 11.41
CA ARG A 126 -9.82 9.38 12.41
C ARG A 126 -9.00 10.50 11.79
N LEU A 127 -8.11 10.18 10.86
CA LEU A 127 -7.30 11.16 10.14
C LEU A 127 -8.20 12.15 9.37
N ILE A 128 -9.20 11.64 8.65
CA ILE A 128 -10.13 12.45 7.84
C ILE A 128 -11.02 13.31 8.74
N TRP A 129 -11.54 12.75 9.82
CA TRP A 129 -12.34 13.50 10.80
C TRP A 129 -11.56 14.67 11.40
N ASN A 130 -10.35 14.41 11.92
CA ASN A 130 -9.51 15.44 12.52
C ASN A 130 -9.07 16.49 11.50
N TRP A 131 -8.90 16.11 10.23
CA TRP A 131 -8.70 17.06 9.16
C TRP A 131 -9.93 17.96 8.97
N ALA A 132 -11.14 17.40 8.88
CA ALA A 132 -12.36 18.17 8.67
C ALA A 132 -12.67 19.11 9.85
N VAL A 133 -12.38 18.70 11.09
CA VAL A 133 -12.45 19.58 12.28
C VAL A 133 -11.49 20.77 12.15
N ARG A 134 -10.23 20.52 11.77
CA ARG A 134 -9.25 21.61 11.59
C ARG A 134 -9.62 22.58 10.46
N MET A 135 -10.32 22.09 9.43
CA MET A 135 -10.83 22.91 8.33
C MET A 135 -12.13 23.63 8.67
N GLY A 136 -12.72 23.38 9.84
CA GLY A 136 -14.01 23.97 10.25
C GLY A 136 -15.23 23.40 9.52
N TYR A 137 -15.10 22.26 8.83
CA TYR A 137 -16.21 21.63 8.11
C TYR A 137 -17.18 20.90 9.04
N ILE A 138 -16.66 20.37 10.15
CA ILE A 138 -17.41 19.70 11.20
C ILE A 138 -16.83 20.11 12.56
N ASN A 139 -17.60 19.87 13.63
CA ASN A 139 -17.19 20.14 15.01
C ASN A 139 -17.30 18.87 15.86
N GLY A 140 -16.53 18.79 16.94
CA GLY A 140 -16.58 17.72 17.92
C GLY A 140 -15.49 16.66 17.77
N ASN A 141 -15.37 15.81 18.79
CA ASN A 141 -14.37 14.75 18.84
C ASN A 141 -14.76 13.57 17.95
N VAL A 142 -13.75 12.93 17.37
CA VAL A 142 -13.93 11.70 16.60
C VAL A 142 -14.37 10.55 17.52
N PRO A 143 -15.40 9.77 17.19
CA PRO A 143 -16.01 8.78 18.09
C PRO A 143 -15.23 7.44 18.15
N VAL A 144 -13.92 7.47 18.33
CA VAL A 144 -13.04 6.26 18.28
C VAL A 144 -12.66 5.69 19.64
N ASP A 145 -13.08 6.34 20.72
CA ASP A 145 -12.73 5.90 22.07
C ASP A 145 -13.56 4.68 22.49
N GLY A 146 -12.90 3.71 23.14
CA GLY A 146 -13.56 2.50 23.65
C GLY A 146 -13.93 1.45 22.58
N LEU A 147 -13.36 1.53 21.38
CA LEU A 147 -13.61 0.53 20.34
C LEU A 147 -12.87 -0.79 20.62
N GLU A 148 -13.59 -1.90 20.46
CA GLU A 148 -13.08 -3.25 20.61
C GLU A 148 -12.87 -3.89 19.24
N TYR A 149 -11.66 -4.41 19.00
CA TYR A 149 -11.27 -5.05 17.75
C TYR A 149 -11.20 -6.57 17.92
N PRO A 150 -11.41 -7.34 16.83
CA PRO A 150 -11.10 -8.76 16.83
C PRO A 150 -9.67 -8.99 17.32
N LYS A 151 -9.49 -10.06 18.12
CA LYS A 151 -8.17 -10.44 18.62
C LYS A 151 -7.20 -10.58 17.46
N ARG A 152 -5.99 -10.09 17.67
CA ARG A 152 -4.89 -10.26 16.72
C ARG A 152 -4.20 -11.56 17.04
N ASP A 153 -3.88 -12.31 16.01
CA ASP A 153 -2.93 -13.40 16.15
C ASP A 153 -1.60 -12.80 16.60
N GLU A 154 -1.00 -13.41 17.62
CA GLU A 154 0.35 -13.06 18.01
C GLU A 154 1.28 -13.38 16.83
N ARG A 155 2.14 -12.42 16.49
CA ARG A 155 3.12 -12.64 15.42
C ARG A 155 4.27 -13.44 15.97
N GLU A 156 4.53 -14.57 15.34
CA GLU A 156 5.68 -15.41 15.65
C GLU A 156 7.01 -14.64 15.47
N PRO A 157 8.05 -15.01 16.23
CA PRO A 157 9.42 -14.60 15.93
C PRO A 157 9.84 -15.03 14.52
N PHE A 158 10.81 -14.33 13.94
CA PHE A 158 11.40 -14.81 12.68
C PHE A 158 12.16 -16.11 12.93
N MET A 159 12.09 -17.02 11.95
CA MET A 159 12.67 -18.37 12.02
C MET A 159 13.50 -18.67 10.79
N THR A 160 14.52 -19.50 10.97
CA THR A 160 15.29 -20.10 9.88
C THR A 160 14.44 -21.09 9.08
N TRP A 161 14.90 -21.39 7.86
CA TRP A 161 14.29 -22.43 7.03
C TRP A 161 14.17 -23.77 7.78
N GLU A 162 15.26 -24.20 8.41
CA GLU A 162 15.36 -25.46 9.12
C GLU A 162 14.45 -25.50 10.36
N GLU A 163 14.25 -24.37 11.04
CA GLU A 163 13.30 -24.28 12.15
C GLU A 163 11.85 -24.43 11.68
N ILE A 164 11.50 -23.82 10.55
CA ILE A 164 10.16 -23.95 9.95
C ILE A 164 9.92 -25.40 9.54
N GLU A 165 10.86 -26.02 8.84
CA GLU A 165 10.76 -27.43 8.44
C GLU A 165 10.63 -28.35 9.66
N ARG A 166 11.43 -28.13 10.72
CA ARG A 166 11.31 -28.88 11.98
C ARG A 166 9.95 -28.70 12.65
N ARG A 167 9.36 -27.51 12.61
CA ARG A 167 8.00 -27.27 13.15
C ARG A 167 6.95 -27.99 12.32
N ILE A 168 7.04 -27.95 10.99
CA ILE A 168 6.15 -28.67 10.08
C ILE A 168 6.25 -30.18 10.29
N ALA A 169 7.46 -30.72 10.41
CA ALA A 169 7.69 -32.15 10.64
C ALA A 169 7.12 -32.68 11.97
N ARG A 170 6.87 -31.80 12.95
CA ARG A 170 6.19 -32.14 14.21
C ARG A 170 4.67 -32.27 14.07
N GLY A 171 4.11 -32.01 12.88
CA GLY A 171 2.69 -32.18 12.59
C GLY A 171 1.84 -30.96 12.90
N VAL A 172 2.34 -29.74 12.65
CA VAL A 172 1.44 -28.57 12.66
C VAL A 172 0.41 -28.68 11.51
N PRO A 173 -0.82 -28.18 11.68
CA PRO A 173 -1.81 -28.14 10.61
C PRO A 173 -1.28 -27.45 9.33
N ASP A 174 -1.71 -27.89 8.15
CA ASP A 174 -1.18 -27.42 6.86
C ASP A 174 -1.34 -25.90 6.63
N ASP A 175 -2.44 -25.32 7.11
CA ASP A 175 -2.72 -23.89 7.04
C ASP A 175 -1.74 -23.09 7.91
N VAL A 176 -1.44 -23.59 9.11
CA VAL A 176 -0.43 -23.05 10.01
C VAL A 176 0.95 -23.22 9.40
N GLY A 177 1.28 -24.40 8.87
CA GLY A 177 2.54 -24.70 8.20
C GLY A 177 2.82 -23.77 7.03
N THR A 178 1.79 -23.44 6.24
CA THR A 178 1.89 -22.46 5.15
C THR A 178 2.19 -21.05 5.66
N LYS A 179 1.54 -20.64 6.76
CA LYS A 179 1.72 -19.32 7.39
C LYS A 179 3.10 -19.15 8.06
N LEU A 180 3.74 -20.23 8.51
CA LEU A 180 5.09 -20.16 9.10
C LEU A 180 6.12 -19.54 8.14
N TRP A 181 5.97 -19.74 6.83
CA TRP A 181 6.84 -19.16 5.81
C TRP A 181 6.74 -17.62 5.70
N GLU A 182 5.69 -17.00 6.25
CA GLU A 182 5.62 -15.53 6.39
C GLU A 182 6.65 -14.99 7.39
N TYR A 183 7.14 -15.84 8.29
CA TYR A 183 8.12 -15.52 9.33
C TYR A 183 9.53 -16.05 9.00
N LEU A 184 9.76 -16.48 7.75
CA LEU A 184 11.08 -16.92 7.30
C LEU A 184 12.09 -15.76 7.35
N TYR A 185 13.29 -16.07 7.81
CA TYR A 185 14.50 -15.34 7.47
C TYR A 185 15.56 -16.31 6.94
N LEU A 186 16.36 -15.86 5.99
CA LEU A 186 17.41 -16.63 5.35
C LEU A 186 18.74 -16.39 6.06
N THR A 187 19.52 -17.45 6.27
CA THR A 187 20.91 -17.36 6.71
C THR A 187 21.80 -16.76 5.61
N ARG A 188 23.03 -16.37 5.93
CA ARG A 188 23.97 -15.83 4.93
C ARG A 188 24.20 -16.80 3.76
N SER A 189 24.45 -18.08 4.05
CA SER A 189 24.66 -19.10 3.01
C SER A 189 23.42 -19.31 2.16
N GLN A 190 22.22 -19.27 2.75
CA GLN A 190 20.96 -19.36 2.02
C GLN A 190 20.72 -18.12 1.15
N ILE A 191 21.11 -16.93 1.62
CA ILE A 191 21.10 -15.72 0.78
C ILE A 191 22.04 -15.94 -0.41
N ASP A 192 23.31 -16.27 -0.17
CA ASP A 192 24.26 -16.51 -1.25
C ASP A 192 23.72 -17.53 -2.25
N GLU A 193 23.13 -18.64 -1.79
CA GLU A 193 22.56 -19.65 -2.66
C GLU A 193 21.26 -19.24 -3.39
N VAL A 194 20.42 -18.35 -2.86
CA VAL A 194 19.25 -17.85 -3.63
C VAL A 194 19.66 -16.76 -4.62
N LEU A 195 20.71 -16.00 -4.31
CA LEU A 195 21.21 -14.92 -5.16
C LEU A 195 22.14 -15.45 -6.29
N LEU A 196 22.99 -16.46 -6.02
CA LEU A 196 23.99 -16.99 -6.98
C LEU A 196 23.38 -17.60 -8.26
N PRO A 197 22.33 -18.44 -8.22
CA PRO A 197 21.67 -18.94 -9.42
C PRO A 197 20.87 -17.85 -10.14
N GLY A 198 20.31 -16.86 -9.42
CA GLY A 198 19.57 -15.75 -10.02
C GLY A 198 20.44 -14.84 -10.90
N ILE A 199 21.74 -14.77 -10.60
CA ILE A 199 22.74 -14.06 -11.42
C ILE A 199 23.02 -14.80 -12.74
N HIS A 200 22.89 -16.14 -12.79
CA HIS A 200 23.23 -16.97 -13.95
C HIS A 200 22.05 -17.54 -14.74
N LEU A 201 20.86 -17.72 -14.15
CA LEU A 201 19.66 -18.29 -14.79
C LEU A 201 18.91 -17.29 -15.72
N SER A 202 19.49 -16.11 -15.94
CA SER A 202 18.86 -14.99 -16.66
C SER A 202 18.88 -15.11 -18.19
N THR A 203 19.11 -16.30 -18.76
CA THR A 203 19.05 -16.50 -20.22
C THR A 203 17.64 -16.83 -20.73
N GLN A 204 16.69 -17.19 -19.86
CA GLN A 204 15.32 -17.55 -20.28
C GLN A 204 14.24 -16.51 -19.95
N CYS A 205 14.47 -15.62 -18.99
CA CYS A 205 13.66 -14.41 -18.83
C CYS A 205 14.35 -13.27 -19.60
N SER A 206 13.61 -12.44 -20.33
CA SER A 206 14.15 -11.38 -21.21
C SER A 206 14.91 -10.24 -20.50
N PHE A 207 15.41 -10.47 -19.29
CA PHE A 207 16.25 -9.61 -18.48
C PHE A 207 17.59 -10.29 -18.25
N SER A 208 18.62 -9.99 -19.05
CA SER A 208 20.01 -10.26 -18.62
C SER A 208 20.39 -9.26 -17.52
N SER A 209 20.21 -9.70 -16.27
CA SER A 209 20.80 -9.33 -14.95
C SER A 209 21.26 -7.89 -14.66
N PRO A 210 21.07 -7.37 -13.42
CA PRO A 210 20.91 -8.11 -12.18
C PRO A 210 19.61 -7.78 -11.46
N ILE A 211 18.95 -8.84 -11.03
CA ILE A 211 18.37 -8.84 -9.70
C ILE A 211 18.91 -10.12 -9.08
N PRO A 212 19.77 -9.95 -8.06
CA PRO A 212 19.22 -10.21 -6.76
C PRO A 212 19.68 -9.17 -5.73
N VAL A 213 19.21 -7.94 -5.93
CA VAL A 213 19.13 -6.89 -4.91
C VAL A 213 17.64 -6.68 -4.69
N PRO A 214 17.10 -6.71 -3.46
CA PRO A 214 15.69 -6.41 -3.27
C PRO A 214 15.44 -4.98 -3.76
N VAL A 215 14.61 -4.83 -4.80
CA VAL A 215 14.24 -3.55 -5.44
C VAL A 215 12.72 -3.38 -5.53
N GLU A 216 12.18 -2.66 -4.57
CA GLU A 216 10.81 -2.28 -4.27
C GLU A 216 10.72 -1.00 -3.39
N ALA A 217 11.84 -0.35 -3.05
CA ALA A 217 11.82 1.10 -2.88
C ALA A 217 11.70 1.69 -4.28
N ARG A 218 10.92 2.75 -4.42
CA ARG A 218 10.97 3.59 -5.62
C ARG A 218 12.36 4.22 -5.72
N PHE A 219 13.35 3.48 -6.21
CA PHE A 219 14.61 4.02 -6.65
C PHE A 219 14.34 4.82 -7.93
N SER A 220 13.86 6.05 -7.76
CA SER A 220 14.18 7.13 -8.68
C SER A 220 15.64 7.54 -8.46
N VAL A 221 16.56 6.58 -8.50
CA VAL A 221 17.99 6.85 -8.49
C VAL A 221 18.33 7.26 -9.91
N ARG A 222 18.42 8.57 -10.11
CA ARG A 222 18.94 9.10 -11.37
C ARG A 222 20.38 8.61 -11.52
N LYS A 223 20.67 7.97 -12.66
CA LYS A 223 21.98 7.45 -13.08
C LYS A 223 23.15 8.41 -12.79
N SER A 224 22.89 9.72 -12.77
CA SER A 224 23.86 10.79 -12.48
C SER A 224 24.36 10.89 -11.02
N THR A 225 24.02 9.97 -10.10
CA THR A 225 24.29 10.15 -8.65
C THR A 225 25.08 9.01 -8.00
N ILE A 226 25.67 8.10 -8.79
CA ILE A 226 26.32 6.89 -8.26
C ILE A 226 27.85 7.06 -8.34
N SER A 227 28.46 7.47 -7.22
CA SER A 227 29.89 7.21 -6.94
C SER A 227 30.00 6.57 -5.54
N ASN A 228 30.44 5.31 -5.50
CA ASN A 228 30.64 4.41 -4.34
C ASN A 228 29.58 4.39 -3.21
N SER A 229 28.46 5.11 -3.37
CA SER A 229 27.40 5.27 -2.38
C SER A 229 26.10 5.53 -3.13
N MET A 230 25.03 4.83 -2.75
CA MET A 230 23.68 5.15 -3.23
C MET A 230 23.00 6.07 -2.23
N LYS A 231 22.38 7.14 -2.71
CA LYS A 231 21.52 7.99 -1.87
C LYS A 231 20.12 7.40 -1.85
N GLY A 232 19.79 6.66 -0.79
CA GLY A 232 18.44 6.19 -0.55
C GLY A 232 17.50 7.35 -0.21
N LEU A 233 16.32 7.38 -0.82
CA LEU A 233 15.24 8.33 -0.51
C LEU A 233 14.39 7.75 0.62
N SER A 234 14.47 8.32 1.82
CA SER A 234 13.51 8.09 2.89
C SER A 234 12.57 9.30 2.98
N LYS A 235 11.28 9.09 2.74
CA LYS A 235 10.30 10.17 2.74
C LYS A 235 9.67 10.29 4.12
N SER A 236 9.94 11.41 4.79
CA SER A 236 9.09 11.85 5.91
C SER A 236 7.94 12.70 5.36
N ALA A 237 6.82 12.77 6.08
CA ALA A 237 5.61 13.50 5.66
C ALA A 237 5.84 14.99 5.29
N LYS A 238 6.99 15.58 5.65
CA LYS A 238 7.33 16.97 5.35
C LYS A 238 8.66 17.18 4.63
N LYS A 239 9.53 16.17 4.55
CA LYS A 239 10.88 16.30 3.98
C LYS A 239 11.38 14.99 3.37
N LEU A 240 11.94 15.09 2.16
CA LEU A 240 12.79 14.03 1.61
C LEU A 240 14.08 13.98 2.43
N THR A 241 14.27 12.89 3.16
CA THR A 241 15.53 12.60 3.85
C THR A 241 16.36 11.67 2.98
N PHE A 242 17.62 12.01 2.79
CA PHE A 242 18.56 11.14 2.10
C PHE A 242 19.41 10.44 3.14
N ARG A 243 19.60 9.14 2.98
CA ARG A 243 20.56 8.38 3.78
C ARG A 243 21.58 7.78 2.81
N PRO A 244 22.89 8.06 2.99
CA PRO A 244 23.90 7.29 2.28
C PRO A 244 23.87 5.87 2.82
N VAL A 245 23.94 4.90 1.91
CA VAL A 245 24.07 3.48 2.23
C VAL A 245 25.32 3.02 1.51
N GLU A 246 26.26 2.47 2.28
CA GLU A 246 27.47 1.88 1.72
C GLU A 246 27.10 0.60 0.95
N MET A 247 27.82 0.30 -0.12
CA MET A 247 27.65 -0.97 -0.85
C MET A 247 28.85 -1.84 -0.53
N SER A 248 28.67 -3.15 -0.30
CA SER A 248 29.84 -4.03 -0.32
C SER A 248 30.40 -4.15 -1.73
N SER A 249 31.63 -4.65 -1.82
CA SER A 249 32.33 -4.98 -3.06
C SER A 249 31.45 -5.79 -4.03
N GLN A 250 30.86 -6.88 -3.54
CA GLN A 250 30.04 -7.79 -4.35
C GLN A 250 28.82 -7.09 -4.99
N LEU A 251 28.05 -6.32 -4.21
CA LEU A 251 26.92 -5.55 -4.75
C LEU A 251 27.40 -4.49 -5.74
N SER A 252 28.51 -3.82 -5.41
CA SER A 252 29.07 -2.82 -6.32
C SER A 252 29.48 -3.41 -7.66
N GLU A 253 30.03 -4.62 -7.70
CA GLU A 253 30.42 -5.32 -8.93
C GLU A 253 29.20 -5.70 -9.76
N VAL A 254 28.20 -6.32 -9.12
CA VAL A 254 26.92 -6.66 -9.76
C VAL A 254 26.23 -5.43 -10.36
N MET A 255 26.20 -4.32 -9.61
CA MET A 255 25.63 -3.06 -10.10
C MET A 255 26.44 -2.44 -11.24
N LYS A 256 27.77 -2.61 -11.28
CA LYS A 256 28.58 -2.15 -12.42
C LYS A 256 28.25 -2.95 -13.67
N GLU A 257 28.23 -4.28 -13.57
CA GLU A 257 27.85 -5.16 -14.68
C GLU A 257 26.46 -4.84 -15.22
N TRP A 258 25.50 -4.53 -14.32
CA TRP A 258 24.18 -4.04 -14.73
C TRP A 258 24.25 -2.80 -15.59
N PHE A 259 24.99 -1.79 -15.13
CA PHE A 259 24.99 -0.48 -15.75
C PHE A 259 25.64 -0.49 -17.12
N ASP A 260 26.57 -1.43 -17.34
CA ASP A 260 27.18 -1.70 -18.64
C ASP A 260 26.16 -2.26 -19.64
N GLN A 261 25.21 -3.07 -19.18
CA GLN A 261 24.15 -3.67 -20.00
C GLN A 261 22.81 -2.92 -19.93
N HIS A 262 22.70 -1.87 -19.11
CA HIS A 262 21.44 -1.19 -18.85
C HIS A 262 20.90 -0.58 -20.16
N PRO A 263 19.61 -0.78 -20.51
CA PRO A 263 19.06 -0.34 -21.79
C PRO A 263 18.84 1.19 -21.90
N GLY A 264 19.58 1.99 -21.12
CA GLY A 264 19.39 3.43 -20.99
C GLY A 264 18.23 3.84 -20.08
N GLY A 265 17.99 5.15 -19.97
CA GLY A 265 16.92 5.72 -19.15
C GLY A 265 17.37 6.32 -17.82
N SER A 266 16.41 6.91 -17.09
CA SER A 266 16.66 7.65 -15.84
C SER A 266 16.51 6.82 -14.57
N TYR A 267 15.95 5.61 -14.67
CA TYR A 267 15.75 4.70 -13.55
C TYR A 267 16.86 3.65 -13.51
N THR A 268 17.25 3.25 -12.30
CA THR A 268 18.26 2.19 -12.09
C THR A 268 17.75 0.82 -12.51
N ILE A 269 16.45 0.52 -12.35
CA ILE A 269 15.88 -0.74 -12.80
C ILE A 269 14.72 -0.45 -13.73
N VAL A 270 14.80 -1.01 -14.94
CA VAL A 270 13.82 -0.80 -16.00
C VAL A 270 13.34 -2.15 -16.54
N PRO A 271 12.07 -2.26 -16.94
CA PRO A 271 11.54 -3.46 -17.56
C PRO A 271 12.20 -3.68 -18.93
N ARG A 272 12.72 -4.88 -19.21
CA ARG A 272 13.16 -5.29 -20.55
C ARG A 272 12.01 -6.00 -21.27
N GLY A 273 11.68 -5.51 -22.47
CA GLY A 273 10.69 -6.13 -23.35
C GLY A 273 10.18 -5.17 -24.42
N LYS A 274 9.85 -5.71 -25.60
CA LYS A 274 9.43 -4.93 -26.80
C LYS A 274 8.18 -4.05 -26.60
N ARG A 275 7.44 -4.22 -25.49
CA ARG A 275 6.16 -3.56 -25.22
C ARG A 275 6.23 -2.41 -24.21
N ARG A 276 7.38 -2.10 -23.62
CA ARG A 276 7.49 -1.01 -22.63
C ARG A 276 8.50 0.03 -23.07
N ALA A 277 8.18 1.29 -22.76
CA ALA A 277 9.05 2.41 -23.11
C ALA A 277 10.36 2.34 -22.29
N PRO A 278 11.52 2.68 -22.87
CA PRO A 278 12.82 2.64 -22.18
C PRO A 278 12.91 3.49 -20.90
N ASN A 279 11.97 4.42 -20.71
CA ASN A 279 11.93 5.38 -19.61
C ASN A 279 10.83 5.07 -18.57
N GLU A 280 10.26 3.87 -18.56
CA GLU A 280 9.28 3.46 -17.56
C GLU A 280 9.98 2.79 -16.36
N ALA A 281 9.63 3.18 -15.13
CA ALA A 281 10.13 2.52 -13.94
C ALA A 281 9.52 1.11 -13.79
N LEU A 282 10.29 0.16 -13.26
CA LEU A 282 9.73 -1.13 -12.86
C LEU A 282 8.68 -0.93 -11.76
N THR A 283 7.47 -1.45 -11.97
CA THR A 283 6.40 -1.39 -10.96
C THR A 283 6.60 -2.46 -9.91
N VAL A 284 6.12 -2.21 -8.67
CA VAL A 284 6.19 -3.18 -7.56
C VAL A 284 5.55 -4.51 -7.95
N CYS A 285 4.36 -4.49 -8.55
CA CYS A 285 3.71 -5.73 -9.00
C CYS A 285 4.52 -6.49 -10.04
N ALA A 286 5.19 -5.79 -10.97
CA ALA A 286 6.05 -6.43 -11.95
C ALA A 286 7.30 -7.03 -11.28
N ALA A 287 7.96 -6.29 -10.37
CA ALA A 287 9.09 -6.80 -9.60
C ALA A 287 8.71 -8.06 -8.82
N HIS A 288 7.59 -8.04 -8.11
CA HIS A 288 7.08 -9.17 -7.35
C HIS A 288 6.75 -10.38 -8.23
N ASP A 289 6.06 -10.16 -9.35
CA ASP A 289 5.76 -11.23 -10.32
C ASP A 289 7.03 -11.86 -10.89
N HIS A 290 8.01 -11.04 -11.31
CA HIS A 290 9.30 -11.53 -11.79
C HIS A 290 10.04 -12.34 -10.73
N PHE A 291 10.02 -11.86 -9.48
CA PHE A 291 10.60 -12.57 -8.35
C PHE A 291 9.96 -13.94 -8.14
N LYS A 292 8.62 -14.00 -8.05
CA LYS A 292 7.89 -15.26 -7.88
C LYS A 292 8.12 -16.23 -9.04
N ARG A 293 8.17 -15.74 -10.28
CA ARG A 293 8.47 -16.57 -11.46
C ARG A 293 9.89 -17.10 -11.45
N THR A 294 10.86 -16.32 -11.00
CA THR A 294 12.27 -16.75 -10.91
C THR A 294 12.46 -17.86 -9.89
N LEU A 295 11.73 -17.81 -8.77
CA LEU A 295 11.82 -18.82 -7.72
C LEU A 295 10.90 -20.04 -7.93
N ALA A 296 9.97 -19.97 -8.90
CA ALA A 296 9.01 -21.03 -9.14
C ALA A 296 9.71 -22.34 -9.53
N GLY A 297 9.32 -23.45 -8.88
CA GLY A 297 9.90 -24.78 -9.11
C GLY A 297 11.28 -25.00 -8.50
N SER A 298 11.89 -23.97 -7.91
CA SER A 298 13.10 -24.12 -7.09
C SER A 298 12.74 -24.43 -5.63
N ARG A 299 13.73 -24.81 -4.83
CA ARG A 299 13.55 -24.96 -3.38
C ARG A 299 13.12 -23.66 -2.69
N TRP A 300 13.27 -22.51 -3.36
CA TRP A 300 12.98 -21.17 -2.83
C TRP A 300 11.54 -20.69 -3.10
N ASP A 301 10.68 -21.54 -3.65
CA ASP A 301 9.29 -21.19 -4.02
C ASP A 301 8.44 -20.69 -2.83
N LYS A 302 8.80 -21.10 -1.60
CA LYS A 302 8.20 -20.69 -0.33
C LYS A 302 8.46 -19.25 0.04
N ILE A 303 9.46 -18.60 -0.55
CA ILE A 303 9.73 -17.18 -0.28
C ILE A 303 8.56 -16.35 -0.82
N GLN A 304 7.87 -15.66 0.10
CA GLN A 304 6.65 -14.92 -0.22
C GLN A 304 6.92 -13.62 -0.97
N GLY A 305 8.06 -12.96 -0.75
CA GLY A 305 8.41 -11.72 -1.43
C GLY A 305 9.74 -11.15 -0.93
N PHE A 306 10.12 -10.00 -1.47
CA PHE A 306 11.40 -9.35 -1.16
C PHE A 306 11.59 -8.99 0.31
N HIS A 307 10.50 -8.83 1.07
CA HIS A 307 10.58 -8.47 2.48
C HIS A 307 11.30 -9.52 3.34
N VAL A 308 11.40 -10.77 2.86
CA VAL A 308 12.23 -11.80 3.51
C VAL A 308 13.67 -11.32 3.68
N PHE A 309 14.27 -10.68 2.67
CA PHE A 309 15.68 -10.27 2.71
C PHE A 309 15.93 -9.18 3.76
N ARG A 310 14.92 -8.33 3.98
CA ARG A 310 14.97 -7.34 5.07
C ARG A 310 14.96 -8.02 6.44
N HIS A 311 14.12 -9.05 6.62
CA HIS A 311 14.11 -9.84 7.86
C HIS A 311 15.40 -10.66 8.03
N SER A 312 15.93 -11.23 6.95
CA SER A 312 17.21 -11.94 6.91
C SER A 312 18.36 -11.06 7.36
N PHE A 313 18.50 -9.86 6.78
CA PHE A 313 19.57 -8.95 7.19
C PHE A 313 19.51 -8.61 8.67
N VAL A 314 18.33 -8.22 9.16
CA VAL A 314 18.16 -7.82 10.55
C VAL A 314 18.52 -8.95 11.49
N SER A 315 18.01 -10.14 11.19
CA SER A 315 18.20 -11.31 12.05
C SER A 315 19.66 -11.77 12.01
N ASN A 316 20.30 -11.76 10.83
CA ASN A 316 21.72 -12.09 10.71
C ASN A 316 22.63 -11.02 11.35
N ALA A 317 22.31 -9.73 11.26
CA ALA A 317 23.06 -8.66 11.91
C ALA A 317 22.94 -8.74 13.44
N ALA A 318 21.73 -9.01 13.95
CA ALA A 318 21.51 -9.25 15.37
C ALA A 318 22.29 -10.50 15.84
N TYR A 319 22.27 -11.58 15.05
CA TYR A 319 23.03 -12.80 15.31
C TYR A 319 24.54 -12.57 15.36
N ALA A 320 25.05 -11.70 14.47
CA ALA A 320 26.45 -11.30 14.44
C ALA A 320 26.86 -10.37 15.60
N GLY A 321 25.95 -10.04 16.52
CA GLY A 321 26.21 -9.17 17.65
C GLY A 321 26.31 -7.69 17.29
N VAL A 322 25.79 -7.27 16.14
CA VAL A 322 25.74 -5.85 15.78
C VAL A 322 24.85 -5.11 16.80
N PRO A 323 25.32 -4.00 17.39
CA PRO A 323 24.54 -3.25 18.36
C PRO A 323 23.18 -2.83 17.82
N GLU A 324 22.13 -2.97 18.63
CA GLU A 324 20.75 -2.70 18.22
C GLU A 324 20.53 -1.27 17.73
N ALA A 325 21.20 -0.28 18.34
CA ALA A 325 21.12 1.11 17.89
C ALA A 325 21.65 1.29 16.45
N VAL A 326 22.68 0.50 16.07
CA VAL A 326 23.24 0.48 14.73
C VAL A 326 22.25 -0.18 13.77
N ILE A 327 21.66 -1.32 14.15
CA ILE A 327 20.59 -1.96 13.38
C ILE A 327 19.39 -1.01 13.22
N ASP A 328 18.95 -0.29 14.26
CA ASP A 328 17.80 0.62 14.15
C ASP A 328 18.09 1.82 13.23
N ALA A 329 19.31 2.38 13.29
CA ALA A 329 19.78 3.40 12.36
C ALA A 329 19.77 2.89 10.92
N TRP A 330 20.31 1.67 10.75
CA TRP A 330 20.17 0.79 9.58
C TRP A 330 18.80 0.13 9.49
N MET A 331 17.69 0.69 9.91
CA MET A 331 16.39 0.08 9.60
C MET A 331 15.31 1.14 9.46
N GLY A 332 15.58 2.31 10.06
CA GLY A 332 14.57 3.30 10.35
C GLY A 332 13.53 2.77 11.32
N HIS A 333 13.86 1.77 12.14
CA HIS A 333 12.93 1.24 13.13
C HIS A 333 12.82 2.18 14.33
N GLN A 334 11.61 2.28 14.87
CA GLN A 334 11.27 3.25 15.90
C GLN A 334 10.54 2.63 17.11
N THR A 335 10.28 1.31 17.12
CA THR A 335 9.45 0.68 18.16
C THR A 335 10.07 -0.60 18.72
N GLU A 336 9.83 -0.83 20.01
CA GLU A 336 10.28 -2.00 20.77
C GLU A 336 9.65 -3.32 20.29
N GLU A 337 8.40 -3.29 19.85
CA GLU A 337 7.73 -4.47 19.29
C GLU A 337 8.43 -4.99 18.03
N MET A 338 8.96 -4.10 17.20
CA MET A 338 9.73 -4.48 16.00
C MET A 338 11.08 -5.11 16.35
N ARG A 339 11.63 -4.81 17.53
CA ARG A 339 12.91 -5.35 18.02
C ARG A 339 12.78 -6.77 18.54
N ARG A 340 11.77 -7.03 19.36
CA ARG A 340 11.56 -8.34 20.02
C ARG A 340 11.44 -9.52 19.05
N ARG A 341 10.92 -9.31 17.83
CA ARG A 341 10.79 -10.38 16.81
C ARG A 341 12.12 -10.95 16.30
N ARG A 342 13.25 -10.28 16.60
CA ARG A 342 14.59 -10.63 16.12
C ARG A 342 15.37 -11.53 17.09
N GLN A 343 14.91 -11.63 18.34
CA GLN A 343 15.64 -12.28 19.43
C GLN A 343 15.23 -13.76 19.52
N ALA A 344 15.60 -14.57 18.54
CA ALA A 344 15.58 -16.03 18.67
C ALA A 344 16.97 -16.51 19.12
N PRO A 345 17.11 -17.27 20.22
CA PRO A 345 18.41 -17.75 20.69
C PRO A 345 18.90 -18.97 19.90
N VAL A 346 20.11 -18.91 19.31
CA VAL A 346 20.84 -20.05 18.74
C VAL A 346 22.34 -19.94 19.09
N PRO A 347 23.07 -21.02 19.43
CA PRO A 347 24.45 -20.95 19.95
C PRO A 347 25.52 -20.84 18.86
N GLY A 348 26.58 -20.05 19.13
CA GLY A 348 27.86 -20.10 18.41
C GLY A 348 28.11 -18.92 17.46
N ALA A 349 28.63 -17.80 17.99
CA ALA A 349 28.97 -16.61 17.22
C ALA A 349 30.46 -16.61 16.81
N ALA A 350 30.72 -16.37 15.52
CA ALA A 350 32.05 -16.07 14.97
C ALA A 350 32.08 -14.62 14.42
N ALA A 351 33.28 -14.03 14.41
CA ALA A 351 33.55 -12.60 14.26
C ALA A 351 33.15 -11.96 12.91
N VAL A 352 32.95 -10.64 12.99
CA VAL A 352 32.29 -9.76 12.01
C VAL A 352 33.30 -9.20 11.01
N GLY A 353 33.16 -9.61 9.74
CA GLY A 353 33.79 -8.97 8.58
C GLY A 353 32.84 -9.03 7.37
N ASP A 354 32.51 -7.85 6.85
CA ASP A 354 31.78 -7.56 5.60
C ASP A 354 30.25 -7.87 5.59
N TRP A 355 29.44 -6.84 5.92
CA TRP A 355 28.01 -7.00 6.28
C TRP A 355 27.00 -6.13 5.53
N PHE A 356 27.39 -5.37 4.50
CA PHE A 356 26.54 -4.24 4.06
C PHE A 356 25.61 -4.47 2.84
N SER A 357 25.65 -5.61 2.15
CA SER A 357 25.20 -5.65 0.74
C SER A 357 23.80 -6.11 0.38
N ILE A 358 22.92 -6.43 1.32
CA ILE A 358 21.66 -7.09 0.95
C ILE A 358 20.41 -6.25 1.27
N TRP A 359 20.54 -5.02 1.76
CA TRP A 359 19.59 -4.61 2.81
C TRP A 359 18.63 -3.39 2.65
N TRP A 360 18.94 -2.24 2.05
CA TRP A 360 18.15 -1.03 2.35
C TRP A 360 16.96 -0.72 1.41
N GLU A 361 15.71 -1.14 1.72
CA GLU A 361 14.52 -0.59 1.02
C GLU A 361 13.16 -0.39 1.74
N TRP A 362 12.68 -1.19 2.70
CA TRP A 362 11.21 -1.20 2.99
C TRP A 362 10.66 -0.55 4.29
N ALA A 363 10.64 0.78 4.40
CA ALA A 363 9.84 1.46 5.42
C ALA A 363 8.91 2.51 4.79
N ILE A 364 7.60 2.27 4.98
CA ILE A 364 6.42 2.98 4.45
C ILE A 364 5.96 2.45 3.08
N ILE A 365 5.03 1.48 3.13
CA ILE A 365 3.76 1.38 2.38
C ILE A 365 3.13 0.05 2.80
N ARG A 366 2.10 0.06 3.66
CA ARG A 366 1.07 -0.98 3.61
C ARG A 366 -0.07 -0.38 2.78
N GLY A 367 -0.27 -0.92 1.58
CA GLY A 367 -1.27 -0.41 0.66
C GLY A 367 -1.35 -1.23 -0.62
N CYS A 368 -1.37 -2.56 -0.51
CA CYS A 368 -1.94 -3.39 -1.57
C CYS A 368 -3.36 -3.77 -1.13
N GLY A 369 -4.34 -3.04 -1.64
CA GLY A 369 -5.57 -3.71 -2.03
C GLY A 369 -5.29 -4.59 -3.26
N PRO A 370 -6.09 -5.64 -3.49
CA PRO A 370 -5.98 -6.45 -4.69
C PRO A 370 -6.19 -5.63 -5.97
N ALA A 371 -5.49 -6.03 -7.04
CA ALA A 371 -5.81 -5.61 -8.40
C ALA A 371 -7.25 -6.00 -8.78
N PRO A 372 -7.92 -5.26 -9.68
CA PRO A 372 -9.19 -5.70 -10.24
C PRO A 372 -9.01 -7.01 -11.01
N VAL A 373 -9.86 -7.99 -10.71
CA VAL A 373 -9.93 -9.28 -11.40
C VAL A 373 -10.31 -9.04 -12.88
N PRO A 374 -9.70 -9.72 -13.86
CA PRO A 374 -10.22 -9.75 -15.21
C PRO A 374 -11.63 -10.37 -15.19
N ARG A 375 -12.62 -9.67 -15.74
CA ARG A 375 -13.99 -10.19 -15.88
C ARG A 375 -13.94 -11.59 -16.49
N ARG A 376 -14.27 -12.63 -15.72
CA ARG A 376 -14.64 -13.93 -16.28
C ARG A 376 -15.87 -13.67 -17.14
N LYS A 377 -15.75 -13.91 -18.45
CA LYS A 377 -16.93 -14.03 -19.32
C LYS A 377 -17.72 -15.22 -18.78
N PHE A 378 -18.95 -14.97 -18.32
CA PHE A 378 -19.90 -16.05 -18.10
C PHE A 378 -20.08 -16.81 -19.42
N PRO A 379 -20.19 -18.15 -19.41
CA PRO A 379 -20.61 -18.87 -20.60
C PRO A 379 -21.99 -18.35 -21.01
N THR A 380 -22.09 -17.86 -22.24
CA THR A 380 -23.38 -17.62 -22.90
C THR A 380 -24.19 -18.92 -22.88
N PRO A 381 -25.48 -18.88 -22.54
CA PRO A 381 -26.34 -20.06 -22.67
C PRO A 381 -26.35 -20.50 -24.15
N PRO A 382 -26.41 -21.81 -24.43
CA PRO A 382 -26.48 -22.29 -25.80
C PRO A 382 -27.76 -21.77 -26.47
N HIS A 383 -27.61 -21.14 -27.62
CA HIS A 383 -28.73 -20.88 -28.51
C HIS A 383 -29.36 -22.22 -28.94
N PRO A 384 -30.70 -22.31 -29.02
CA PRO A 384 -31.36 -23.52 -29.47
C PRO A 384 -31.05 -23.76 -30.95
N THR A 385 -30.46 -24.91 -31.23
CA THR A 385 -30.26 -25.42 -32.59
C THR A 385 -31.63 -25.75 -33.19
N ALA A 386 -31.87 -25.19 -34.38
CA ALA A 386 -33.00 -25.51 -35.21
C ALA A 386 -32.98 -26.99 -35.64
N GLY A 387 -34.16 -27.61 -35.59
CA GLY A 387 -34.50 -28.76 -36.42
C GLY A 387 -34.25 -30.13 -35.79
N GLN A 388 -35.30 -30.72 -35.23
CA GLN A 388 -35.77 -32.02 -35.72
C GLN A 388 -37.21 -32.31 -35.26
N THR A 389 -38.02 -32.58 -36.27
CA THR A 389 -39.40 -33.07 -36.34
C THR A 389 -39.77 -34.17 -35.34
N LEU A 390 -40.95 -34.05 -34.73
CA LEU A 390 -41.85 -35.19 -34.53
C LEU A 390 -43.32 -34.79 -34.79
N ARG A 391 -43.96 -35.60 -35.65
CA ARG A 391 -45.41 -35.77 -35.86
C ARG A 391 -46.09 -36.00 -34.50
N GLY A 392 -47.35 -35.69 -34.23
CA GLY A 392 -48.51 -35.24 -34.97
C GLY A 392 -49.73 -35.47 -34.07
N VAL A 393 -50.93 -35.12 -34.58
CA VAL A 393 -52.27 -35.37 -34.03
C VAL A 393 -52.91 -34.22 -33.22
N ASP A 394 -53.72 -33.45 -33.97
CA ASP A 394 -54.86 -32.57 -33.64
C ASP A 394 -56.03 -33.30 -32.90
N PRO A 395 -57.21 -32.68 -32.66
CA PRO A 395 -57.54 -31.35 -32.11
C PRO A 395 -58.72 -31.42 -31.09
N ALA A 396 -58.94 -30.37 -30.27
CA ALA A 396 -60.28 -30.07 -29.73
C ALA A 396 -60.37 -28.66 -29.09
N GLY A 397 -61.12 -27.76 -29.74
CA GLY A 397 -62.23 -27.01 -29.10
C GLY A 397 -61.95 -25.76 -28.22
N PRO A 398 -62.67 -24.63 -28.43
CA PRO A 398 -62.46 -23.36 -27.72
C PRO A 398 -63.53 -23.06 -26.64
N ALA A 399 -63.22 -22.15 -25.70
CA ALA A 399 -64.14 -21.34 -24.87
C ALA A 399 -63.29 -20.39 -23.99
N ASP A 400 -63.30 -19.07 -24.17
CA ASP A 400 -64.28 -18.05 -23.73
C ASP A 400 -63.91 -17.33 -22.42
N VAL A 401 -63.85 -16.00 -22.53
CA VAL A 401 -64.35 -14.94 -21.60
C VAL A 401 -63.72 -14.78 -20.20
N ALA A 402 -63.11 -13.60 -19.94
CA ALA A 402 -63.67 -12.55 -19.05
C ALA A 402 -62.65 -11.46 -18.66
N LEU A 403 -63.12 -10.21 -18.70
CA LEU A 403 -62.46 -8.95 -18.31
C LEU A 403 -62.87 -8.54 -16.88
N VAL A 404 -61.89 -8.07 -16.07
CA VAL A 404 -61.91 -6.83 -15.21
C VAL A 404 -62.78 -6.84 -13.92
N PRO A 405 -62.61 -5.96 -12.90
CA PRO A 405 -61.45 -5.40 -12.16
C PRO A 405 -61.58 -5.59 -10.62
N PHE A 406 -60.61 -5.13 -9.80
CA PHE A 406 -60.91 -4.69 -8.42
C PHE A 406 -60.14 -3.43 -7.98
N PHE A 407 -60.81 -2.71 -7.07
CA PHE A 407 -60.74 -1.29 -6.75
C PHE A 407 -59.64 -0.84 -5.78
N ARG A 408 -59.41 0.47 -5.82
CA ARG A 408 -58.77 1.32 -4.79
C ARG A 408 -59.54 1.33 -3.48
N ASN A 409 -58.81 1.39 -2.36
CA ASN A 409 -58.69 2.59 -1.52
C ASN A 409 -57.33 2.61 -0.82
#